data_AF-A0A015V8L3-F1
#
_entry.id   AF-A0A015V8L3-F1
#
_cell.length_a   1.000
_cell.length_b   1.000
_cell.length_c   1.000
_cell.angle_alpha   90.00
_cell.angle_beta   90.00
_cell.angle_gamma   90.00
#
_symmetry.space_group_name_H-M   'P 1'
#
loop_
_entity.id
_entity.type
_entity.pdbx_description
1 polymer ?
#
loop_
_entity_poly.entity_id
_entity_poly.type
_entity_poly.pdbx_seq_one_letter_code
_entity_poly.pdbx_strand_id
1 'polypeptide(L)'
;MTFAWYGHLKLQETKIISNWPLYGVVLFSWVIALAEYSCQVPANRLGFSGNGGPFSLMQLKIIQEVITLIIFTVFSTLLFKGESLHWNHVAAFVCLIAAVYFVFMR
;
A
#
# COMPACT_ATOMS: atom_id res chain seq x y z
N MET A 1 -2.99 2.58 -2.01
CA MET A 1 -2.28 3.57 -2.85
C MET A 1 -1.26 2.95 -3.78
N THR A 2 -0.89 1.68 -3.56
CA THR A 2 0.12 0.95 -4.33
C THR A 2 -0.17 0.95 -5.84
N PHE A 3 -1.43 0.78 -6.25
CA PHE A 3 -1.77 0.75 -7.67
C PHE A 3 -1.66 2.12 -8.34
N ALA A 4 -2.12 3.20 -7.69
CA ALA A 4 -1.97 4.55 -8.23
C ALA A 4 -0.50 4.92 -8.43
N TRP A 5 0.38 4.50 -7.51
CA TRP A 5 1.80 4.84 -7.55
C TRP A 5 2.62 4.01 -8.54
N TYR A 6 2.36 2.70 -8.62
CA TYR A 6 3.24 1.78 -9.36
C TYR A 6 2.56 1.09 -10.55
N GLY A 7 1.23 1.17 -10.65
CA GLY A 7 0.47 0.51 -11.72
C GLY A 7 0.86 1.02 -13.12
N HIS A 8 1.08 2.32 -13.27
CA HIS A 8 1.51 2.91 -14.54
C HIS A 8 2.89 2.42 -14.98
N LEU A 9 3.82 2.19 -14.04
CA LEU A 9 5.14 1.63 -14.33
C LEU A 9 5.04 0.23 -14.92
N LYS A 10 4.13 -0.60 -14.38
CA LYS A 10 3.91 -1.95 -14.92
C LYS A 10 3.30 -1.92 -16.31
N LEU A 11 2.34 -1.03 -16.53
CA LEU A 11 1.67 -0.87 -17.83
C LEU A 11 2.63 -0.36 -18.91
N GLN A 12 3.61 0.45 -18.52
CA GLN A 12 4.72 0.86 -19.38
C GLN A 12 5.69 -0.30 -19.67
N GLU A 13 6.09 -1.08 -18.66
CA GLU A 13 6.93 -2.28 -18.84
C GLU A 13 6.27 -3.32 -19.78
N THR A 14 4.95 -3.47 -19.68
CA THR A 14 4.16 -4.42 -20.49
C THR A 14 3.86 -3.87 -21.90
N LYS A 15 4.39 -2.70 -22.26
CA LYS A 15 4.14 -1.99 -23.54
C LYS A 15 2.68 -1.69 -23.88
N ILE A 16 1.77 -1.80 -22.91
CA ILE A 16 0.36 -1.42 -23.07
C ILE A 16 0.26 0.11 -23.18
N ILE A 17 1.12 0.81 -22.46
CA ILE A 17 1.18 2.27 -22.40
C ILE A 17 2.59 2.70 -22.80
N SER A 18 2.80 2.92 -24.10
CA SER A 18 4.05 3.42 -24.65
C SER A 18 3.94 4.94 -24.86
N ASN A 19 4.81 5.74 -24.24
CA ASN A 19 4.89 7.21 -24.39
C ASN A 19 3.67 8.01 -23.92
N TRP A 20 3.07 7.67 -22.78
CA TRP A 20 2.09 8.58 -22.19
C TRP A 20 2.76 9.85 -21.66
N PRO A 21 2.20 11.04 -21.93
CA PRO A 21 2.69 12.27 -21.34
C PRO A 21 2.43 12.26 -19.83
N LEU A 22 3.32 12.92 -19.07
CA LEU A 22 3.31 12.90 -17.60
C LEU A 22 1.95 13.32 -17.01
N TYR A 23 1.29 14.32 -17.61
CA TYR A 23 -0.04 14.74 -17.17
C TYR A 23 -1.10 13.64 -17.29
N GLY A 24 -1.02 12.79 -18.32
CA GLY A 24 -1.93 11.66 -18.53
C GLY A 24 -1.73 10.58 -17.47
N VAL A 25 -0.48 10.29 -17.13
CA VAL A 25 -0.13 9.34 -16.05
C VAL A 25 -0.63 9.85 -14.70
N VAL A 26 -0.46 11.14 -14.41
CA VAL A 26 -0.93 11.75 -13.16
C VAL A 26 -2.46 11.68 -13.04
N LEU A 27 -3.20 12.07 -14.08
CA LEU A 27 -4.66 12.03 -14.07
C LEU A 27 -5.20 10.60 -13.92
N PHE A 28 -4.60 9.64 -14.62
CA PHE A 28 -4.96 8.23 -14.47
C PHE A 28 -4.69 7.72 -13.05
N SER A 29 -3.55 8.08 -12.48
CA SER A 29 -3.18 7.72 -11.11
C SER A 29 -4.15 8.34 -10.09
N TRP A 30 -4.66 9.56 -10.33
CA TRP A 30 -5.68 10.18 -9.47
C TRP A 30 -7.02 9.44 -9.47
N VAL A 31 -7.47 8.96 -10.63
CA VAL A 31 -8.71 8.17 -10.71
C VAL A 31 -8.57 6.87 -9.90
N ILE A 32 -7.43 6.19 -10.01
CA ILE A 32 -7.14 4.99 -9.22
C ILE A 32 -7.05 5.34 -7.73
N ALA A 33 -6.34 6.43 -7.38
CA ALA A 33 -6.19 6.87 -6.01
C ALA A 33 -7.55 7.18 -5.36
N LEU A 34 -8.49 7.76 -6.11
CA LEU A 34 -9.84 8.03 -5.65
C LEU A 34 -10.54 6.72 -5.25
N ALA A 35 -10.48 5.68 -6.09
CA ALA A 35 -11.04 4.37 -5.76
C ALA A 35 -10.37 3.76 -4.51
N GLU A 36 -9.04 3.84 -4.40
CA GLU A 36 -8.30 3.35 -3.23
C GLU A 36 -8.65 4.13 -1.95
N TYR A 37 -8.90 5.44 -2.05
CA TYR A 37 -9.37 6.27 -0.94
C TYR A 37 -10.79 5.96 -0.52
N SER A 38 -11.68 5.66 -1.48
CA SER A 38 -13.07 5.27 -1.19
C SER A 38 -13.16 4.08 -0.24
N CYS A 39 -12.16 3.20 -0.21
CA CYS A 39 -12.09 2.10 0.76
C CYS A 39 -11.34 2.47 2.05
N GLN A 40 -10.18 3.15 1.93
CA GLN A 40 -9.32 3.44 3.08
C GLN A 40 -9.94 4.47 4.05
N VAL A 41 -10.60 5.50 3.52
CA VAL A 41 -11.16 6.58 4.36
C VAL A 41 -12.31 6.08 5.25
N PRO A 42 -13.31 5.33 4.74
CA PRO A 42 -14.35 4.76 5.59
C PRO A 42 -13.80 3.74 6.60
N ALA A 43 -12.85 2.89 6.20
CA ALA A 43 -12.24 1.91 7.10
C ALA A 43 -11.54 2.58 8.29
N ASN A 44 -10.73 3.62 8.04
CA ASN A 44 -10.08 4.37 9.11
C ASN A 44 -11.11 5.10 9.99
N ARG A 45 -12.18 5.64 9.40
CA ARG A 45 -13.23 6.34 10.15
C ARG A 45 -13.99 5.40 11.09
N LEU A 46 -14.32 4.19 10.63
CA LEU A 46 -15.00 3.15 11.42
C LEU A 46 -14.09 2.56 12.51
N GLY A 47 -12.80 2.42 12.24
CA GLY A 47 -11.84 1.86 13.20
C GLY A 47 -11.41 2.82 14.30
N PHE A 48 -11.60 4.13 14.11
CA PHE A 48 -11.09 5.16 15.04
C PHE A 48 -11.92 5.24 16.33
N SER A 49 -11.23 5.19 17.46
CA SER A 49 -11.81 5.24 18.80
C SER A 49 -12.67 6.48 19.05
N GLY A 50 -12.27 7.65 18.52
CA GLY A 50 -13.09 8.87 18.62
C GLY A 50 -14.43 8.82 17.88
N ASN A 51 -14.62 7.85 16.98
CA ASN A 51 -15.88 7.62 16.26
C ASN A 51 -16.62 6.35 16.73
N GLY A 52 -16.21 5.74 17.85
CA GLY A 52 -16.79 4.50 18.38
C GLY A 52 -16.10 3.21 17.92
N GLY A 53 -14.97 3.30 17.21
CA GLY A 53 -14.15 2.15 16.83
C GLY A 53 -13.23 1.65 17.97
N PRO A 54 -12.54 0.51 17.78
CA PRO A 54 -11.69 -0.08 18.82
C PRO A 54 -10.25 0.43 18.84
N PHE A 55 -9.79 1.18 17.82
CA PHE A 55 -8.37 1.50 17.64
C PHE A 55 -8.03 2.98 17.88
N SER A 56 -6.87 3.24 18.48
CA SER A 56 -6.31 4.60 18.58
C SER A 56 -5.79 5.10 17.23
N LEU A 57 -5.55 6.40 17.12
CA LEU A 57 -4.99 7.00 15.89
C LEU A 57 -3.66 6.35 15.49
N MET A 58 -2.79 6.09 16.48
CA MET A 58 -1.49 5.44 16.25
C MET A 58 -1.64 4.01 15.77
N GLN A 59 -2.52 3.22 16.40
CA GLN A 59 -2.78 1.83 16.00
C GLN A 59 -3.32 1.75 14.57
N LEU A 60 -4.26 2.62 14.19
CA LEU A 60 -4.77 2.68 12.83
C LEU A 60 -3.68 2.96 11.81
N LYS A 61 -2.79 3.91 12.10
CA LYS A 61 -1.69 4.25 11.19
C LYS A 61 -0.76 3.06 10.99
N ILE A 62 -0.45 2.35 12.06
CA ILE A 62 0.48 1.21 12.02
C ILE A 62 -0.13 0.01 11.29
N ILE A 63 -1.41 -0.27 11.53
CA ILE A 63 -2.16 -1.26 10.74
C ILE A 63 -2.11 -0.89 9.25
N GLN A 64 -2.34 0.38 8.90
CA GLN A 64 -2.30 0.83 7.52
C GLN A 64 -0.92 0.67 6.88
N GLU A 65 0.18 1.00 7.58
CA GLU A 65 1.54 0.79 7.07
C GLU A 65 1.84 -0.68 6.79
N VAL A 66 1.42 -1.57 7.71
CA VAL A 66 1.57 -3.02 7.56
C VAL A 66 0.79 -3.52 6.35
N ILE A 67 -0.48 -3.11 6.20
CA ILE A 67 -1.31 -3.45 5.03
C ILE A 67 -0.65 -2.94 3.74
N THR A 68 -0.16 -1.69 3.74
CA THR A 68 0.49 -1.10 2.58
C THR A 68 1.74 -1.86 2.17
N LEU A 69 2.57 -2.29 3.12
CA LEU A 69 3.79 -3.04 2.83
C LEU A 69 3.50 -4.48 2.39
N ILE A 70 2.48 -5.13 2.96
CA ILE A 70 2.00 -6.44 2.48
C ILE A 70 1.53 -6.33 1.03
N ILE A 71 0.61 -5.38 0.75
CA ILE A 71 0.07 -5.17 -0.59
C ILE A 71 1.20 -4.81 -1.56
N PHE A 72 2.14 -3.94 -1.15
CA PHE A 72 3.28 -3.56 -1.98
C PHE A 72 4.16 -4.77 -2.31
N THR A 73 4.46 -5.64 -1.35
CA THR A 73 5.25 -6.86 -1.61
C THR A 73 4.54 -7.82 -2.55
N VAL A 74 3.24 -8.06 -2.32
CA VAL A 74 2.45 -8.92 -3.21
C VAL A 74 2.40 -8.32 -4.62
N PHE A 75 2.19 -7.01 -4.70
CA PHE A 75 2.16 -6.27 -5.96
C PHE A 75 3.51 -6.33 -6.69
N SER A 76 4.63 -6.09 -6.00
CA SER A 76 5.98 -6.14 -6.59
C SER A 76 6.31 -7.56 -7.05
N THR A 77 6.06 -8.58 -6.24
CA THR A 77 6.37 -9.98 -6.59
C THR A 77 5.52 -10.51 -7.73
N LEU A 78 4.22 -10.18 -7.79
CA LEU A 78 3.31 -10.69 -8.82
C LEU A 78 3.43 -9.91 -10.14
N LEU A 79 3.50 -8.59 -10.08
CA LEU A 79 3.53 -7.75 -11.28
C LEU A 79 4.96 -7.56 -11.77
N PHE A 80 5.93 -7.34 -10.89
CA PHE A 80 7.34 -7.21 -11.24
C PHE A 80 8.05 -8.53 -10.98
N LYS A 81 7.72 -9.55 -11.79
CA LYS A 81 8.21 -10.95 -11.73
C LYS A 81 9.75 -11.14 -11.73
N GLY A 82 10.54 -10.06 -11.70
CA GLY A 82 12.00 -10.06 -11.78
C GLY A 82 12.74 -9.73 -10.48
N GLU A 83 12.09 -9.19 -9.44
CA GLU A 83 12.77 -8.99 -8.16
C GLU A 83 12.72 -10.27 -7.32
N SER A 84 13.79 -11.06 -7.40
CA SER A 84 14.00 -12.20 -6.51
C SER A 84 13.91 -11.73 -5.05
N LEU A 85 12.96 -12.29 -4.28
CA LEU A 85 12.82 -12.06 -2.85
C LEU A 85 14.15 -12.38 -2.14
N HIS A 86 14.96 -11.34 -1.94
CA HIS A 86 16.17 -11.40 -1.15
C HIS A 86 15.85 -11.57 0.33
N TRP A 87 16.82 -12.14 1.05
CA TRP A 87 16.79 -12.31 2.50
C TRP A 87 16.44 -11.02 3.26
N ASN A 88 16.84 -9.87 2.71
CA ASN A 88 16.55 -8.56 3.27
C ASN A 88 15.04 -8.22 3.28
N HIS A 89 14.25 -8.71 2.32
CA HIS A 89 12.80 -8.51 2.34
C HIS A 89 12.15 -9.34 3.45
N VAL A 90 12.62 -10.57 3.66
CA VAL A 90 12.15 -11.42 4.76
C VAL A 90 12.48 -10.78 6.11
N ALA A 91 13.70 -10.27 6.27
CA ALA A 91 14.09 -9.52 7.46
C ALA A 91 13.21 -8.27 7.68
N ALA A 92 12.90 -7.53 6.62
CA ALA A 92 11.98 -6.38 6.70
C ALA A 92 10.57 -6.80 7.14
N PHE A 93 10.05 -7.93 6.64
CA PHE A 93 8.76 -8.47 7.10
C PHE A 93 8.75 -8.81 8.59
N VAL A 94 9.82 -9.44 9.08
CA VAL A 94 9.97 -9.75 10.51
C VAL A 94 10.00 -8.46 11.35
N CYS A 95 10.71 -7.43 10.88
CA CYS A 95 10.72 -6.12 11.54
C CYS A 95 9.33 -5.48 11.58
N LEU A 96 8.49 -5.66 10.55
CA LEU A 96 7.11 -5.16 10.56
C LEU A 96 6.22 -5.91 11.54
N ILE A 97 6.37 -7.23 11.64
CA ILE A 97 5.66 -8.02 12.65
C ILE A 97 6.08 -7.58 14.05
N ALA A 98 7.37 -7.34 14.28
CA ALA A 98 7.88 -6.81 15.54
C ALA A 98 7.32 -5.40 15.84
N ALA A 99 7.22 -4.53 14.83
CA ALA A 99 6.64 -3.20 14.99
C ALA A 99 5.15 -3.27 15.40
N VAL A 100 4.36 -4.16 14.77
CA VAL A 100 2.97 -4.43 15.18
C VAL A 100 2.95 -4.89 16.63
N TYR A 101 3.76 -5.89 16.97
CA TYR A 101 3.82 -6.43 18.32
C TYR A 101 4.11 -5.36 19.37
N PHE A 102 5.14 -4.52 19.20
CA PHE A 102 5.49 -3.46 20.16
C PHE A 102 4.40 -2.41 20.35
N VAL A 103 3.58 -2.19 19.34
CA VAL A 103 2.51 -1.17 19.36
C VAL A 103 1.26 -1.69 20.05
N PHE A 104 1.05 -3.01 20.03
CA PHE A 104 -0.02 -3.68 20.79
C PHE A 104 0.44 -4.20 22.16
N MET A 105 1.75 -4.21 22.41
CA MET A 105 2.34 -4.50 23.71
C MET A 105 2.05 -3.34 24.67
N ARG A 106 1.35 -3.65 25.76
CA ARG A 106 0.97 -2.71 26.82
C ARG A 106 2.08 -2.53 27.83
#